data_AF-A0A957NH30-F1
#
_entry.id   AF-A0A957NH30-F1
#
_cell.length_a   1.000
_cell.length_b   1.000
_cell.length_c   1.000
_cell.angle_alpha   90.00
_cell.angle_beta   90.00
_cell.angle_gamma   90.00
#
_symmetry.space_group_name_H-M   'P 1'
#
loop_
_entity.id
_entity.type
_entity.pdbx_description
1 polymer ?
#
loop_
_entity_poly.entity_id
_entity_poly.type
_entity_poly.pdbx_seq_one_letter_code
_entity_poly.pdbx_strand_id
1 'polypeptide(L)'
;PTEADINARVSHYNNDNAQDGLIVMRLSDEPAPDLDPNYENILVFFNANKISQQFTIPGADGFTLHPLQADGIDADPVVQTAAFNDATDTFTIPARTTAVFVSTQPLVAPLPPSSIDWMGKMYPRGGVANAVDEGASAPAGFDVFVRVYDAGVTEPAGAPADIACSLHWGKYGQPFNDLAMTWNVQVGNDDEFKATIPQATL
;
A
#
# COMPACT_ATOMS: atom_id res chain seq x y z
N PRO A 1 -16.82 15.84 4.48
CA PRO A 1 -15.75 15.05 3.85
C PRO A 1 -16.16 14.48 2.49
N THR A 2 -15.29 14.64 1.51
CA THR A 2 -15.35 14.03 0.17
C THR A 2 -14.65 12.66 0.18
N GLU A 3 -14.81 11.89 -0.90
CA GLU A 3 -14.02 10.66 -1.11
C GLU A 3 -12.51 10.94 -1.06
N ALA A 4 -12.07 12.04 -1.68
CA ALA A 4 -10.68 12.45 -1.67
C ALA A 4 -10.17 12.73 -0.25
N ASP A 5 -11.00 13.36 0.60
CA ASP A 5 -10.63 13.61 2.00
C ASP A 5 -10.47 12.30 2.78
N ILE A 6 -11.32 11.30 2.52
CA ILE A 6 -11.23 9.98 3.17
C ILE A 6 -9.94 9.29 2.73
N ASN A 7 -9.67 9.24 1.43
CA ASN A 7 -8.47 8.58 0.88
C ASN A 7 -7.16 9.24 1.36
N ALA A 8 -7.18 10.56 1.60
CA ALA A 8 -6.01 11.27 2.10
C ALA A 8 -5.75 11.10 3.60
N ARG A 9 -6.79 10.79 4.39
CA ARG A 9 -6.74 10.85 5.86
C ARG A 9 -6.89 9.51 6.55
N VAL A 10 -7.50 8.53 5.90
CA VAL A 10 -7.75 7.20 6.47
C VAL A 10 -6.76 6.21 5.88
N SER A 11 -6.00 5.55 6.75
CA SER A 11 -5.11 4.45 6.37
C SER A 11 -5.23 3.29 7.35
N HIS A 12 -4.85 2.10 6.91
CA HIS A 12 -4.85 0.91 7.75
C HIS A 12 -3.43 0.35 7.82
N TYR A 13 -3.05 -0.15 8.99
CA TYR A 13 -1.87 -1.00 9.19
C TYR A 13 -2.31 -2.45 9.36
N ASN A 14 -1.34 -3.38 9.47
CA ASN A 14 -1.57 -4.82 9.52
C ASN A 14 -2.22 -5.38 8.22
N ASN A 15 -1.80 -4.84 7.06
CA ASN A 15 -2.34 -5.22 5.74
C ASN A 15 -1.71 -6.49 5.17
N ASP A 16 -0.63 -6.99 5.77
CA ASP A 16 0.08 -8.20 5.37
C ASP A 16 -0.57 -9.48 5.94
N ASN A 17 -1.69 -9.34 6.66
CA ASN A 17 -2.36 -10.41 7.41
C ASN A 17 -1.42 -11.13 8.40
N ALA A 18 -0.36 -10.46 8.89
CA ALA A 18 0.56 -11.08 9.84
C ALA A 18 -0.09 -11.33 11.21
N GLN A 19 -1.07 -10.50 11.61
CA GLN A 19 -1.80 -10.65 12.87
C GLN A 19 -3.30 -10.80 12.63
N ASP A 20 -3.78 -12.04 12.66
CA ASP A 20 -5.21 -12.34 12.56
C ASP A 20 -6.01 -11.62 13.65
N GLY A 21 -7.17 -11.09 13.30
CA GLY A 21 -8.11 -10.52 14.26
C GLY A 21 -7.66 -9.19 14.90
N LEU A 22 -6.64 -8.54 14.36
CA LEU A 22 -6.26 -7.17 14.69
C LEU A 22 -6.50 -6.24 13.49
N ILE A 23 -7.24 -5.15 13.69
CA ILE A 23 -7.32 -4.05 12.71
C ILE A 23 -6.70 -2.83 13.36
N VAL A 24 -5.82 -2.15 12.63
CA VAL A 24 -5.20 -0.90 13.08
C VAL A 24 -5.55 0.18 12.07
N MET A 25 -6.44 1.08 12.45
CA MET A 25 -6.90 2.18 11.61
C MET A 25 -6.26 3.47 12.07
N ARG A 26 -5.76 4.27 11.14
CA ARG A 26 -5.26 5.62 11.36
C ARG A 26 -6.18 6.64 10.74
N LEU A 27 -6.46 7.69 11.50
CA LEU A 27 -7.07 8.93 11.04
C LEU A 27 -6.03 10.05 11.19
N SER A 28 -5.67 10.68 10.08
CA SER A 28 -4.72 11.79 10.03
C SER A 28 -5.45 13.11 9.83
N ASP A 29 -5.04 14.12 10.58
CA ASP A 29 -5.45 15.50 10.37
C ASP A 29 -4.37 16.37 9.71
N GLU A 30 -3.27 15.75 9.26
CA GLU A 30 -2.16 16.45 8.62
C GLU A 30 -2.52 17.09 7.26
N PRO A 31 -3.34 16.47 6.39
CA PRO A 31 -3.77 17.13 5.16
C PRO A 31 -4.56 18.40 5.46
N ALA A 32 -4.38 19.45 4.66
CA ALA A 32 -5.21 20.64 4.79
C ALA A 32 -6.66 20.37 4.35
N PRO A 33 -7.66 21.05 4.93
CA PRO A 33 -7.57 21.93 6.10
C PRO A 33 -7.42 21.15 7.42
N ASP A 34 -6.88 21.78 8.45
CA ASP A 34 -6.90 21.31 9.85
C ASP A 34 -8.37 21.21 10.34
N LEU A 35 -8.77 20.03 10.81
CA LEU A 35 -10.14 19.68 11.22
C LEU A 35 -10.28 19.54 12.74
N ASP A 36 -9.23 19.17 13.46
CA ASP A 36 -9.18 19.01 14.92
C ASP A 36 -7.95 19.72 15.51
N PRO A 37 -8.17 20.81 16.28
CA PRO A 37 -7.07 21.57 16.86
C PRO A 37 -6.30 20.84 17.98
N ASN A 38 -6.72 19.65 18.39
CA ASN A 38 -6.13 18.91 19.51
C ASN A 38 -5.24 17.75 19.09
N TYR A 39 -5.50 17.13 17.92
CA TYR A 39 -4.86 15.87 17.55
C TYR A 39 -4.62 15.75 16.04
N GLU A 40 -3.36 15.58 15.68
CA GLU A 40 -2.90 15.35 14.32
C GLU A 40 -3.10 13.90 13.89
N ASN A 41 -3.05 12.96 14.85
CA ASN A 41 -3.15 11.55 14.57
C ASN A 41 -3.96 10.79 15.61
N ILE A 42 -4.92 10.01 15.13
CA ILE A 42 -5.71 9.07 15.91
C ILE A 42 -5.45 7.66 15.38
N LEU A 43 -5.02 6.77 16.26
CA LEU A 43 -4.88 5.34 15.98
C LEU A 43 -5.96 4.56 16.73
N VAL A 44 -6.73 3.77 16.00
CA VAL A 44 -7.78 2.91 16.53
C VAL A 44 -7.40 1.46 16.31
N PHE A 45 -7.25 0.74 17.41
CA PHE A 45 -6.93 -0.69 17.41
C PHE A 45 -8.17 -1.49 17.76
N PHE A 46 -8.56 -2.41 16.89
CA PHE A 46 -9.63 -3.37 17.14
C PHE A 46 -9.01 -4.75 17.34
N ASN A 47 -8.86 -5.19 18.59
CA ASN A 47 -8.38 -6.53 18.90
C ASN A 47 -9.56 -7.48 19.15
N ALA A 48 -9.95 -8.26 18.15
CA ALA A 48 -11.02 -9.25 18.27
C ALA A 48 -10.57 -10.57 18.94
N ASN A 49 -9.27 -10.74 19.19
CA ASN A 49 -8.72 -11.97 19.78
C ASN A 49 -9.00 -12.10 21.27
N LYS A 50 -8.85 -13.34 21.75
CA LYS A 50 -8.90 -13.69 23.17
C LYS A 50 -7.58 -13.45 23.90
N ILE A 51 -6.56 -12.94 23.20
CA ILE A 51 -5.22 -12.68 23.72
C ILE A 51 -4.83 -11.22 23.43
N SER A 52 -3.94 -10.68 24.27
CA SER A 52 -3.32 -9.38 24.01
C SER A 52 -2.52 -9.43 22.72
N GLN A 53 -2.58 -8.36 21.93
CA GLN A 53 -1.77 -8.17 20.73
C GLN A 53 -0.76 -7.06 20.97
N GLN A 54 0.39 -7.15 20.31
CA GLN A 54 1.37 -6.09 20.26
C GLN A 54 1.60 -5.72 18.80
N PHE A 55 1.62 -4.42 18.51
CA PHE A 55 1.80 -3.91 17.17
C PHE A 55 2.77 -2.73 17.18
N THR A 56 3.78 -2.79 16.34
CA THR A 56 4.83 -1.75 16.26
C THR A 56 4.62 -0.92 15.00
N ILE A 57 4.58 0.39 15.15
CA ILE A 57 4.48 1.34 14.04
C ILE A 57 5.74 2.20 14.06
N PRO A 58 6.72 1.97 13.17
CA PRO A 58 7.96 2.74 13.17
C PRO A 58 7.71 4.25 13.07
N GLY A 59 8.33 5.03 13.97
CA GLY A 59 8.17 6.48 14.02
C GLY A 59 6.86 6.96 14.66
N ALA A 60 6.10 6.07 15.30
CA ALA A 60 5.05 6.49 16.21
C ALA A 60 5.70 7.13 17.45
N ASP A 61 5.31 8.35 17.78
CA ASP A 61 5.84 9.12 18.91
C ASP A 61 4.67 9.85 19.60
N GLY A 62 4.75 9.98 20.91
CA GLY A 62 3.86 10.84 21.70
C GLY A 62 2.41 10.34 21.79
N PHE A 63 2.14 9.07 21.46
CA PHE A 63 0.80 8.51 21.56
C PHE A 63 0.39 8.27 23.01
N THR A 64 -0.83 8.68 23.33
CA THR A 64 -1.46 8.44 24.64
C THR A 64 -2.83 7.83 24.46
N LEU A 65 -3.27 7.01 25.42
CA LEU A 65 -4.64 6.48 25.41
C LEU A 65 -5.63 7.64 25.50
N HIS A 66 -6.67 7.61 24.66
CA HIS A 66 -7.66 8.68 24.59
C HIS A 66 -8.25 8.98 25.98
N PRO A 67 -8.44 10.25 26.38
CA PRO A 67 -8.85 10.61 27.74
C PRO A 67 -10.09 9.87 28.26
N LEU A 68 -11.10 9.63 27.41
CA LEU A 68 -12.31 8.86 27.77
C LEU A 68 -12.07 7.36 28.03
N GLN A 69 -10.97 6.80 27.55
CA GLN A 69 -10.58 5.42 27.82
C GLN A 69 -9.55 5.32 28.95
N ALA A 70 -8.86 6.42 29.23
CA ALA A 70 -7.93 6.56 30.34
C ALA A 70 -8.61 7.05 31.64
N ASP A 71 -9.82 7.60 31.56
CA ASP A 71 -10.53 8.05 32.75
C ASP A 71 -10.79 6.88 33.71
N GLY A 72 -10.63 7.12 35.01
CA GLY A 72 -10.82 6.10 36.04
C GLY A 72 -12.27 5.96 36.50
N ILE A 73 -13.21 6.64 35.84
CA ILE A 73 -14.57 6.85 36.36
C ILE A 73 -15.56 5.95 35.61
N ASP A 74 -15.52 6.00 34.28
CA ASP A 74 -16.48 5.34 33.40
C ASP A 74 -15.80 4.35 32.43
N ALA A 75 -14.47 4.38 32.30
CA ALA A 75 -13.75 3.47 31.41
C ALA A 75 -13.74 2.01 31.90
N ASP A 76 -13.76 1.08 30.94
CA ASP A 76 -13.55 -0.34 31.19
C ASP A 76 -12.12 -0.58 31.74
N PRO A 77 -11.96 -1.22 32.91
CA PRO A 77 -10.64 -1.51 33.47
C PRO A 77 -9.71 -2.29 32.54
N VAL A 78 -10.26 -3.05 31.57
CA VAL A 78 -9.48 -3.78 30.58
C VAL A 78 -8.82 -2.81 29.60
N VAL A 79 -9.55 -1.83 29.05
CA VAL A 79 -8.98 -0.89 28.06
C VAL A 79 -7.90 0.02 28.65
N GLN A 80 -8.00 0.34 29.95
CA GLN A 80 -6.98 1.10 30.68
C GLN A 80 -5.61 0.41 30.72
N THR A 81 -5.55 -0.91 30.50
CA THR A 81 -4.29 -1.65 30.41
C THR A 81 -3.65 -1.56 29.03
N ALA A 82 -4.31 -0.96 28.04
CA ALA A 82 -3.70 -0.64 26.76
C ALA A 82 -2.63 0.43 26.94
N ALA A 83 -1.47 0.22 26.31
CA ALA A 83 -0.31 1.07 26.51
C ALA A 83 0.48 1.28 25.23
N PHE A 84 1.16 2.41 25.14
CA PHE A 84 2.14 2.72 24.11
C PHE A 84 3.52 2.85 24.76
N ASN A 85 4.53 2.22 24.15
CA ASN A 85 5.92 2.32 24.55
C ASN A 85 6.70 3.11 23.50
N ASP A 86 7.04 4.34 23.85
CA ASP A 86 7.76 5.32 23.04
C ASP A 86 9.20 4.90 22.70
N ALA A 87 9.82 4.05 23.52
CA ALA A 87 11.19 3.60 23.25
C ALA A 87 11.26 2.53 22.13
N THR A 88 10.14 1.92 21.80
CA THR A 88 10.06 0.81 20.83
C THR A 88 8.93 0.98 19.81
N ASP A 89 8.29 2.15 19.78
CA ASP A 89 7.11 2.49 18.97
C ASP A 89 6.01 1.42 19.00
N THR A 90 5.80 0.79 20.15
CA THR A 90 4.98 -0.43 20.28
C THR A 90 3.72 -0.18 21.09
N PHE A 91 2.59 -0.57 20.50
CA PHE A 91 1.27 -0.56 21.11
C PHE A 91 0.93 -1.93 21.67
N THR A 92 0.43 -1.99 22.90
CA THR A 92 -0.08 -3.22 23.54
C THR A 92 -1.58 -3.09 23.71
N ILE A 93 -2.33 -3.97 23.05
CA ILE A 93 -3.79 -3.94 23.02
C ILE A 93 -4.34 -5.18 23.72
N PRO A 94 -5.10 -5.02 24.83
CA PRO A 94 -5.67 -6.12 25.57
C PRO A 94 -6.65 -6.96 24.72
N ALA A 95 -6.94 -8.17 25.19
CA ALA A 95 -7.87 -9.07 24.51
C ALA A 95 -9.29 -8.49 24.42
N ARG A 96 -9.95 -8.63 23.26
CA ARG A 96 -11.33 -8.18 23.03
C ARG A 96 -11.55 -6.70 23.33
N THR A 97 -10.64 -5.86 22.88
CA THR A 97 -10.62 -4.43 23.21
C THR A 97 -10.52 -3.59 21.95
N THR A 98 -11.28 -2.49 21.94
CA THR A 98 -11.03 -1.37 21.02
C THR A 98 -10.32 -0.27 21.79
N ALA A 99 -9.06 0.00 21.47
CA ALA A 99 -8.26 1.04 22.11
C ALA A 99 -7.98 2.17 21.11
N VAL A 100 -8.15 3.40 21.55
CA VAL A 100 -7.95 4.62 20.77
C VAL A 100 -6.77 5.38 21.36
N PHE A 101 -5.73 5.56 20.57
CA PHE A 101 -4.59 6.38 20.92
C PHE A 101 -4.62 7.67 20.11
N VAL A 102 -4.20 8.76 20.75
CA VAL A 102 -4.14 10.09 20.13
C VAL A 102 -2.74 10.67 20.29
N SER A 103 -2.29 11.42 19.28
CA SER A 103 -1.01 12.14 19.29
C SER A 103 -1.17 13.48 18.58
N THR A 104 -0.40 14.46 19.01
CA THR A 104 -0.20 15.76 18.35
C THR A 104 0.99 15.73 17.37
N GLN A 105 1.71 14.61 17.31
CA GLN A 105 2.85 14.46 16.43
C GLN A 105 2.40 14.00 15.04
N PRO A 106 3.08 14.45 13.96
CA PRO A 106 2.89 13.87 12.64
C PRO A 106 3.34 12.42 12.63
N LEU A 107 2.71 11.61 11.79
CA LEU A 107 3.06 10.21 11.60
C LEU A 107 3.13 9.95 10.10
N VAL A 108 4.17 9.28 9.64
CA VAL A 108 4.24 8.91 8.22
C VAL A 108 3.14 7.89 7.93
N ALA A 109 2.38 8.09 6.85
CA ALA A 109 1.38 7.10 6.43
C ALA A 109 2.04 5.74 6.26
N PRO A 110 1.39 4.63 6.66
CA PRO A 110 1.85 3.35 6.15
C PRO A 110 1.85 3.49 4.64
N LEU A 111 2.97 3.12 4.00
CA LEU A 111 2.99 3.05 2.56
C LEU A 111 1.75 2.26 2.15
N PRO A 112 0.88 2.82 1.28
CA PRO A 112 -0.28 2.08 0.83
C PRO A 112 0.21 0.70 0.39
N PRO A 113 -0.56 -0.39 0.63
CA PRO A 113 -0.21 -1.67 0.03
C PRO A 113 -0.04 -1.38 -1.46
N SER A 114 1.18 -1.55 -1.98
CA SER A 114 1.64 -0.98 -3.24
C SER A 114 0.71 -1.38 -4.38
N SER A 115 -0.33 -0.59 -4.60
CA SER A 115 -1.18 -0.66 -5.77
C SER A 115 -0.75 0.52 -6.60
N ILE A 116 0.06 0.23 -7.61
CA ILE A 116 0.34 1.15 -8.70
C ILE A 116 -0.96 1.89 -9.07
N ASP A 117 -0.95 3.22 -9.02
CA ASP A 117 -2.14 4.05 -9.27
C ASP A 117 -2.76 3.74 -10.64
N TRP A 118 -1.93 3.57 -11.66
CA TRP A 118 -2.38 3.18 -12.99
C TRP A 118 -1.39 2.30 -13.76
N MET A 119 -1.92 1.28 -14.43
CA MET A 119 -1.20 0.49 -15.44
C MET A 119 -2.02 0.41 -16.72
N GLY A 120 -1.39 0.60 -17.88
CA GLY A 120 -2.09 0.45 -19.15
C GLY A 120 -1.29 0.81 -20.40
N LYS A 121 -2.01 1.19 -21.45
CA LYS A 121 -1.47 1.53 -22.79
C LYS A 121 -0.50 0.48 -23.35
N MET A 122 -0.86 -0.79 -23.18
CA MET A 122 -0.04 -1.90 -23.65
C MET A 122 0.01 -1.97 -25.17
N TYR A 123 1.19 -2.29 -25.70
CA TYR A 123 1.39 -2.72 -27.09
C TYR A 123 2.06 -4.10 -27.09
N PRO A 124 1.55 -5.08 -27.85
CA PRO A 124 0.32 -5.06 -28.63
C PRO A 124 -0.92 -4.89 -27.73
N ARG A 125 -2.01 -4.33 -28.27
CA ARG A 125 -3.27 -4.28 -27.54
C ARG A 125 -3.84 -5.70 -27.43
N GLY A 126 -4.12 -6.16 -26.21
CA GLY A 126 -4.81 -7.44 -25.99
C GLY A 126 -6.17 -7.48 -26.69
N GLY A 127 -6.57 -8.66 -27.17
CA GLY A 127 -7.88 -8.90 -27.76
C GLY A 127 -7.86 -9.92 -28.91
N VAL A 128 -8.91 -10.74 -29.01
CA VAL A 128 -9.05 -11.82 -30.01
C VAL A 128 -9.07 -11.35 -31.47
N ALA A 129 -9.28 -10.05 -31.71
CA ALA A 129 -9.26 -9.44 -33.04
C ALA A 129 -7.86 -8.91 -33.43
N ASN A 130 -6.91 -8.87 -32.49
CA ASN A 130 -5.54 -8.41 -32.74
C ASN A 130 -4.67 -9.65 -32.93
N ALA A 131 -4.55 -10.13 -34.16
CA ALA A 131 -3.56 -11.15 -34.50
C ALA A 131 -2.17 -10.51 -34.48
N VAL A 132 -1.28 -11.05 -33.65
CA VAL A 132 0.14 -10.74 -33.70
C VAL A 132 0.77 -11.66 -34.75
N ASP A 133 1.27 -11.10 -35.85
CA ASP A 133 1.99 -11.88 -36.86
C ASP A 133 3.40 -12.20 -36.35
N GLU A 134 3.58 -13.42 -35.86
CA GLU A 134 4.86 -13.95 -35.36
C GLU A 134 5.97 -13.89 -36.44
N GLY A 135 5.62 -13.92 -37.74
CA GLY A 135 6.56 -13.88 -38.86
C GLY A 135 7.18 -12.51 -39.14
N ALA A 136 6.57 -11.43 -38.64
CA ALA A 136 7.06 -10.05 -38.80
C ALA A 136 8.14 -9.65 -37.78
N SER A 137 8.46 -10.53 -36.82
CA SER A 137 9.38 -10.28 -35.71
C SER A 137 10.86 -10.58 -36.01
N ALA A 138 11.20 -10.86 -37.27
CA ALA A 138 12.56 -11.18 -37.68
C ALA A 138 13.43 -9.90 -37.80
N PRO A 139 14.65 -9.88 -37.20
CA PRO A 139 15.35 -10.99 -36.55
C PRO A 139 15.41 -10.93 -35.00
N ALA A 140 14.70 -10.02 -34.33
CA ALA A 140 14.98 -9.67 -32.92
C ALA A 140 14.00 -10.23 -31.87
N GLY A 141 12.85 -10.79 -32.24
CA GLY A 141 11.80 -11.23 -31.30
C GLY A 141 10.63 -10.25 -31.21
N PHE A 142 9.66 -10.54 -30.35
CA PHE A 142 8.41 -9.78 -30.26
C PHE A 142 8.38 -8.85 -29.04
N ASP A 143 8.29 -7.55 -29.27
CA ASP A 143 8.31 -6.55 -28.21
C ASP A 143 6.92 -6.29 -27.62
N VAL A 144 6.85 -6.37 -26.29
CA VAL A 144 5.69 -6.00 -25.48
C VAL A 144 6.04 -4.80 -24.62
N PHE A 145 5.16 -3.81 -24.60
CA PHE A 145 5.28 -2.57 -23.85
C PHE A 145 4.11 -2.39 -22.91
N VAL A 146 4.34 -1.78 -21.75
CA VAL A 146 3.32 -1.35 -20.80
C VAL A 146 3.73 -0.01 -20.19
N ARG A 147 2.75 0.82 -19.84
CA ARG A 147 2.98 2.06 -19.09
C ARG A 147 2.44 1.95 -17.69
N VAL A 148 3.16 2.57 -16.78
CA VAL A 148 2.92 2.56 -15.35
C VAL A 148 2.97 4.00 -14.85
N TYR A 149 1.97 4.39 -14.08
CA TYR A 149 1.95 5.66 -13.35
C TYR A 149 1.71 5.37 -11.88
N ASP A 150 2.53 5.97 -11.04
CA ASP A 150 2.34 6.01 -9.59
C ASP A 150 2.83 7.36 -9.06
N ALA A 151 1.95 8.05 -8.33
CA ALA A 151 2.18 9.43 -7.92
C ALA A 151 3.32 9.52 -6.89
N GLY A 152 4.30 10.38 -7.16
CA GLY A 152 5.53 10.52 -6.38
C GLY A 152 6.63 9.50 -6.71
N VAL A 153 6.38 8.57 -7.64
CA VAL A 153 7.31 7.47 -7.97
C VAL A 153 7.74 7.50 -9.43
N THR A 154 6.80 7.63 -10.39
CA THR A 154 7.10 7.52 -11.83
C THR A 154 7.29 8.86 -12.54
N GLU A 155 7.12 10.01 -11.86
CA GLU A 155 7.35 11.31 -12.49
C GLU A 155 8.83 11.56 -12.85
N PRO A 156 9.81 11.16 -12.02
CA PRO A 156 11.21 11.15 -12.41
C PRO A 156 11.50 10.00 -13.38
N ALA A 157 12.11 10.30 -14.52
CA ALA A 157 12.50 9.28 -15.48
C ALA A 157 13.46 8.24 -14.88
N GLY A 158 13.09 6.97 -14.90
CA GLY A 158 13.94 5.85 -14.50
C GLY A 158 13.15 4.61 -14.14
N ALA A 159 13.81 3.48 -13.92
CA ALA A 159 13.16 2.31 -13.31
C ALA A 159 13.22 2.47 -11.78
N PRO A 160 12.20 3.02 -11.09
CA PRO A 160 12.23 3.13 -9.64
C PRO A 160 12.38 1.74 -9.04
N ALA A 161 13.18 1.61 -7.98
CA ALA A 161 13.50 0.32 -7.35
C ALA A 161 12.24 -0.38 -6.79
N ASP A 162 11.20 0.38 -6.52
CA ASP A 162 9.96 -0.07 -5.90
C ASP A 162 8.92 -0.55 -6.93
N ILE A 163 9.20 -0.45 -8.23
CA ILE A 163 8.33 -0.97 -9.31
C ILE A 163 9.03 -2.08 -10.08
N ALA A 164 8.41 -3.27 -10.08
CA ALA A 164 8.82 -4.39 -10.92
C ALA A 164 7.71 -4.74 -11.92
N CYS A 165 8.06 -4.86 -13.20
CA CYS A 165 7.15 -5.28 -14.26
C CYS A 165 7.55 -6.66 -14.80
N SER A 166 6.59 -7.59 -14.89
CA SER A 166 6.78 -8.92 -15.45
C SER A 166 5.73 -9.23 -16.51
N LEU A 167 6.19 -9.75 -17.64
CA LEU A 167 5.34 -10.26 -18.72
C LEU A 167 5.09 -11.76 -18.51
N HIS A 168 3.83 -12.11 -18.29
CA HIS A 168 3.35 -13.49 -18.26
C HIS A 168 2.82 -13.87 -19.65
N TRP A 169 3.41 -14.87 -20.31
CA TRP A 169 3.08 -15.22 -21.69
C TRP A 169 3.17 -16.74 -21.95
N GLY A 170 2.33 -17.25 -22.87
CA GLY A 170 2.32 -18.68 -23.21
C GLY A 170 1.28 -19.02 -24.26
N LYS A 171 1.43 -20.19 -24.90
CA LYS A 171 0.44 -20.71 -25.84
C LYS A 171 -0.78 -21.20 -25.07
N TYR A 172 -1.97 -20.98 -25.63
CA TYR A 172 -3.22 -21.46 -25.01
C TYR A 172 -3.15 -22.97 -24.75
N GLY A 173 -3.39 -23.38 -23.50
CA GLY A 173 -3.31 -24.78 -23.07
C GLY A 173 -1.90 -25.30 -22.77
N GLN A 174 -0.87 -24.45 -22.76
CA GLN A 174 0.50 -24.78 -22.35
C GLN A 174 0.88 -24.00 -21.08
N PRO A 175 1.96 -24.41 -20.37
CA PRO A 175 2.51 -23.61 -19.27
C PRO A 175 2.90 -22.21 -19.73
N PHE A 176 2.64 -21.23 -18.87
CA PHE A 176 3.05 -19.84 -19.07
C PHE A 176 4.50 -19.65 -18.62
N ASN A 177 5.16 -18.66 -19.20
CA ASN A 177 6.52 -18.22 -18.90
C ASN A 177 6.48 -16.78 -18.40
N ASP A 178 7.41 -16.47 -17.51
CA ASP A 178 7.56 -15.14 -16.92
C ASP A 178 8.83 -14.49 -17.45
N LEU A 179 8.72 -13.25 -17.91
CA LEU A 179 9.83 -12.47 -18.41
C LEU A 179 9.84 -11.10 -17.74
N ALA A 180 10.93 -10.78 -17.04
CA ALA A 180 11.11 -9.45 -16.46
C ALA A 180 11.16 -8.39 -17.58
N MET A 181 10.38 -7.32 -17.41
CA MET A 181 10.41 -6.16 -18.30
C MET A 181 11.47 -5.16 -17.81
N THR A 182 12.16 -4.52 -18.74
CA THR A 182 13.12 -3.45 -18.43
C THR A 182 12.52 -2.10 -18.77
N TRP A 183 12.88 -1.07 -18.00
CA TRP A 183 12.51 0.30 -18.34
C TRP A 183 12.98 0.67 -19.75
N ASN A 184 12.12 1.36 -20.49
CA ASN A 184 12.33 1.74 -21.88
C ASN A 184 12.46 3.25 -22.00
N VAL A 185 11.44 4.00 -21.57
CA VAL A 185 11.37 5.45 -21.73
C VAL A 185 10.34 6.09 -20.80
N GLN A 186 10.56 7.35 -20.44
CA GLN A 186 9.55 8.19 -19.78
C GLN A 186 8.55 8.73 -20.82
N VAL A 187 7.25 8.66 -20.53
CA VAL A 187 6.20 9.28 -21.33
C VAL A 187 5.32 10.18 -20.47
N GLY A 188 5.63 11.48 -20.47
CA GLY A 188 4.97 12.42 -19.56
C GLY A 188 5.39 12.13 -18.12
N ASN A 189 4.42 11.77 -17.28
CA ASN A 189 4.65 11.36 -15.89
C ASN A 189 4.64 9.82 -15.72
N ASP A 190 4.52 9.07 -16.82
CA ASP A 190 4.43 7.61 -16.81
C ASP A 190 5.78 7.01 -17.21
N ASP A 191 6.16 5.90 -16.58
CA ASP A 191 7.28 5.07 -17.02
C ASP A 191 6.78 3.98 -17.99
N GLU A 192 7.46 3.83 -19.13
CA GLU A 192 7.21 2.73 -20.07
C GLU A 192 8.22 1.61 -19.88
N PHE A 193 7.74 0.38 -19.71
CA PHE A 193 8.53 -0.84 -19.59
C PHE A 193 8.37 -1.69 -20.85
N LYS A 194 9.44 -2.42 -21.21
CA LYS A 194 9.53 -3.28 -22.40
C LYS A 194 10.05 -4.66 -22.05
N ALA A 195 9.47 -5.71 -22.65
CA ALA A 195 10.06 -7.03 -22.73
C ALA A 195 10.05 -7.55 -24.17
N THR A 196 11.06 -8.35 -24.54
CA THR A 196 11.14 -8.97 -25.86
C THR A 196 10.98 -10.48 -25.72
N ILE A 197 9.89 -11.03 -26.24
CA ILE A 197 9.66 -12.48 -26.31
C ILE A 197 10.62 -13.07 -27.37
N PRO A 198 11.48 -14.03 -27.02
CA PRO A 198 12.42 -14.61 -27.96
C PRO A 198 11.72 -15.39 -29.08
N GLN A 199 12.17 -15.22 -30.33
CA GLN A 199 11.64 -15.96 -31.47
C GLN A 199 11.77 -17.48 -31.32
N ALA A 200 12.85 -17.96 -30.69
CA ALA A 200 13.06 -19.39 -30.45
C ALA A 200 11.97 -20.04 -29.57
N THR A 201 11.20 -19.21 -28.86
CA THR A 201 10.17 -19.65 -27.92
C THR A 201 8.75 -19.24 -28.34
N LEU A 202 8.61 -18.47 -29.43
CA LEU A 202 7.33 -18.16 -30.07
C LEU A 202 6.73 -19.39 -30.75
#